data_AF-A0A3D0PAR8-F1
#
_entry.id   AF-A0A3D0PAR8-F1
#
_cell.length_a   1.000
_cell.length_b   1.000
_cell.length_c   1.000
_cell.angle_alpha   90.00
_cell.angle_beta   90.00
_cell.angle_gamma   90.00
#
_symmetry.space_group_name_H-M   'P 1'
#
loop_
_entity.id
_entity.type
_entity.pdbx_description
1 polymer ?
#
loop_
_entity_poly.entity_id
_entity_poly.type
_entity_poly.pdbx_seq_one_letter_code
_entity_poly.pdbx_strand_id
1 'polypeptide(L)'
;MGSSALAPQIHPTAVVDPAAQIEAGVSIGPYAVIGPEVRIGSGTSIGPHVVLDGRVRLGRDNKIFAGACIGQEPQDLKYRGAPTEVVIGDQNTIRECVTINRGTNEGEITRIGDRNLLMAYCHLGHQCELANDIIMSNAIQVAGHVVIEDRAVIGGCLGIHQFVHIGRMAMVGGMTRVDRDVPPFCLVEG
;
A
#
# COMPACT_ATOMS: atom_id res chain seq x y z
N MET A 1 4.37 1.64 -35.82
CA MET A 1 5.62 1.22 -35.15
C MET A 1 5.21 0.34 -33.98
N GLY A 2 5.46 -0.97 -34.06
CA GLY A 2 5.01 -1.91 -33.03
C GLY A 2 5.80 -1.69 -31.75
N SER A 3 5.12 -1.30 -30.68
CA SER A 3 5.67 -1.35 -29.33
C SER A 3 5.96 -2.82 -29.02
N SER A 4 7.22 -3.22 -29.06
CA SER A 4 7.67 -4.47 -28.46
C SER A 4 7.38 -4.33 -26.95
N ALA A 5 6.39 -5.06 -26.46
CA ALA A 5 6.13 -5.13 -25.04
C ALA A 5 7.39 -5.67 -24.36
N LEU A 6 8.01 -4.86 -23.49
CA LEU A 6 9.21 -5.24 -22.76
C LEU A 6 8.88 -6.42 -21.85
N ALA A 7 9.63 -7.52 -21.92
CA ALA A 7 9.47 -8.62 -20.97
C ALA A 7 9.77 -8.15 -19.53
N PRO A 8 9.19 -8.80 -18.50
CA PRO A 8 9.56 -8.55 -17.11
C PRO A 8 11.05 -8.78 -16.87
N GLN A 9 11.67 -7.93 -16.04
CA GLN A 9 13.07 -8.03 -15.63
C GLN A 9 13.15 -8.51 -14.18
N ILE A 10 13.38 -9.80 -13.97
CA ILE A 10 13.39 -10.40 -12.63
C ILE A 10 14.84 -10.73 -12.25
N HIS A 11 15.30 -10.18 -11.13
CA HIS A 11 16.64 -10.47 -10.63
C HIS A 11 16.79 -11.97 -10.30
N PRO A 12 17.91 -12.64 -10.61
CA PRO A 12 18.07 -14.09 -10.39
C PRO A 12 17.92 -14.56 -8.94
N THR A 13 18.07 -13.66 -7.97
CA THR A 13 17.91 -13.97 -6.54
C THR A 13 16.51 -13.63 -5.98
N ALA A 14 15.62 -13.08 -6.80
CA ALA A 14 14.23 -12.91 -6.41
C ALA A 14 13.53 -14.28 -6.37
N VAL A 15 12.70 -14.50 -5.37
CA VAL A 15 11.85 -15.70 -5.25
C VAL A 15 10.47 -15.31 -5.72
N VAL A 16 10.10 -15.75 -6.93
CA VAL A 16 8.80 -15.46 -7.54
C VAL A 16 8.07 -16.78 -7.72
N ASP A 17 6.90 -16.91 -7.09
CA ASP A 17 6.07 -18.09 -7.27
C ASP A 17 5.61 -18.19 -8.75
N PRO A 18 5.63 -19.38 -9.38
CA PRO A 18 5.23 -19.54 -10.78
C PRO A 18 3.77 -19.16 -11.08
N ALA A 19 2.88 -19.12 -10.07
CA ALA A 19 1.49 -18.73 -10.23
C ALA A 19 1.29 -17.20 -10.21
N ALA A 20 2.30 -16.43 -9.78
CA ALA A 20 2.25 -14.97 -9.78
C ALA A 20 2.06 -14.43 -11.20
N GLN A 21 1.26 -13.37 -11.34
CA GLN A 21 0.96 -12.76 -12.63
C GLN A 21 1.73 -11.46 -12.78
N ILE A 22 2.75 -11.48 -13.65
CA ILE A 22 3.68 -10.37 -13.83
C ILE A 22 3.54 -9.83 -15.25
N GLU A 23 3.08 -8.58 -15.38
CA GLU A 23 2.89 -7.94 -16.67
C GLU A 23 4.20 -7.40 -17.28
N ALA A 24 4.13 -7.00 -18.55
CA ALA A 24 5.24 -6.43 -19.32
C ALA A 24 5.88 -5.20 -18.64
N GLY A 25 7.20 -5.07 -18.74
CA GLY A 25 7.96 -3.94 -18.21
C GLY A 25 8.11 -3.90 -16.69
N VAL A 26 7.57 -4.88 -15.96
CA VAL A 26 7.79 -4.99 -14.51
C VAL A 26 9.26 -5.30 -14.23
N SER A 27 9.85 -4.64 -13.23
CA SER A 27 11.18 -4.97 -12.72
C SER A 27 11.12 -5.45 -11.28
N ILE A 28 11.85 -6.51 -10.95
CA ILE A 28 11.87 -7.12 -9.61
C ILE A 28 13.32 -7.21 -9.13
N GLY A 29 13.63 -6.51 -8.05
CA GLY A 29 14.95 -6.41 -7.45
C GLY A 29 15.40 -7.67 -6.71
N PRO A 30 16.68 -7.71 -6.28
CA PRO A 30 17.26 -8.88 -5.63
C PRO A 30 16.56 -9.20 -4.31
N TYR A 31 16.40 -10.50 -4.04
CA TYR A 31 15.84 -11.02 -2.79
C TYR A 31 14.41 -10.59 -2.46
N ALA A 32 13.68 -10.04 -3.44
CA ALA A 32 12.23 -9.87 -3.31
C ALA A 32 11.54 -11.24 -3.27
N VAL A 33 10.43 -11.34 -2.55
CA VAL A 33 9.59 -12.53 -2.43
C VAL A 33 8.19 -12.20 -2.92
N ILE A 34 7.71 -12.94 -3.92
CA ILE A 34 6.41 -12.72 -4.57
C ILE A 34 5.58 -14.01 -4.50
N GLY A 35 4.47 -13.96 -3.79
CA GLY A 35 3.57 -15.10 -3.56
C GLY A 35 2.68 -15.47 -4.75
N PRO A 36 2.00 -16.63 -4.68
CA PRO A 36 1.26 -17.24 -5.80
C PRO A 36 0.04 -16.45 -6.27
N GLU A 37 -0.60 -15.68 -5.38
CA GLU A 37 -1.82 -14.92 -5.70
C GLU A 37 -1.55 -13.43 -5.99
N VAL A 38 -0.28 -13.07 -6.19
CA VAL A 38 0.13 -11.69 -6.50
C VAL A 38 -0.03 -11.40 -7.98
N ARG A 39 -0.60 -10.23 -8.29
CA ARG A 39 -0.70 -9.68 -9.66
C ARG A 39 -0.03 -8.31 -9.70
N ILE A 40 0.87 -8.10 -10.64
CA ILE A 40 1.66 -6.88 -10.79
C ILE A 40 1.45 -6.28 -12.18
N GLY A 41 0.83 -5.09 -12.23
CA GLY A 41 0.57 -4.36 -13.47
C GLY A 41 1.84 -3.79 -14.11
N SER A 42 1.75 -3.53 -15.42
CA SER A 42 2.90 -3.18 -16.27
C SER A 42 3.71 -1.99 -15.74
N GLY A 43 5.03 -2.00 -15.98
CA GLY A 43 5.91 -0.85 -15.65
C GLY A 43 6.17 -0.66 -14.15
N THR A 44 5.52 -1.43 -13.28
CA THR A 44 5.78 -1.40 -11.84
C THR A 44 7.19 -1.88 -11.52
N SER A 45 7.90 -1.17 -10.63
CA SER A 45 9.21 -1.56 -10.13
C SER A 45 9.12 -2.00 -8.67
N ILE A 46 9.61 -3.20 -8.39
CA ILE A 46 9.69 -3.81 -7.06
C ILE A 46 11.15 -3.80 -6.60
N GLY A 47 11.40 -3.12 -5.48
CA GLY A 47 12.72 -2.98 -4.88
C GLY A 47 13.26 -4.27 -4.26
N PRO A 48 14.52 -4.25 -3.79
CA PRO A 48 15.12 -5.40 -3.14
C PRO A 48 14.45 -5.71 -1.81
N HIS A 49 14.41 -6.98 -1.41
CA HIS A 49 13.82 -7.42 -0.14
C HIS A 49 12.34 -7.04 0.07
N VAL A 50 11.60 -6.67 -0.98
CA VAL A 50 10.15 -6.50 -0.89
C VAL A 50 9.48 -7.86 -0.73
N VAL A 51 8.47 -7.94 0.13
CA VAL A 51 7.63 -9.13 0.29
C VAL A 51 6.20 -8.79 -0.14
N LEU A 52 5.74 -9.39 -1.22
CA LEU A 52 4.34 -9.39 -1.65
C LEU A 52 3.79 -10.79 -1.45
N ASP A 53 2.80 -10.96 -0.58
CA ASP A 53 2.21 -12.28 -0.31
C ASP A 53 0.71 -12.18 -0.02
N GLY A 54 -0.01 -13.29 -0.15
CA GLY A 54 -1.47 -13.31 -0.17
C GLY A 54 -2.06 -12.75 -1.48
N ARG A 55 -3.36 -12.44 -1.47
CA ARG A 55 -4.05 -11.86 -2.62
C ARG A 55 -3.73 -10.38 -2.73
N VAL A 56 -2.77 -10.05 -3.57
CA VAL A 56 -2.34 -8.67 -3.83
C VAL A 56 -2.53 -8.34 -5.30
N ARG A 57 -3.18 -7.22 -5.58
CA ARG A 57 -3.30 -6.66 -6.93
C ARG A 57 -2.67 -5.29 -6.95
N LEU A 58 -1.57 -5.16 -7.67
CA LEU A 58 -0.92 -3.88 -7.95
C LEU A 58 -1.27 -3.43 -9.37
N GLY A 59 -1.66 -2.17 -9.52
CA GLY A 59 -1.79 -1.51 -10.80
C GLY A 59 -0.44 -1.27 -11.48
N ARG A 60 -0.42 -0.30 -12.39
CA ARG A 60 0.67 0.02 -13.30
C ARG A 60 1.58 1.10 -12.73
N ASP A 61 2.83 1.09 -13.18
CA ASP A 61 3.82 2.15 -12.92
C ASP A 61 4.01 2.48 -11.43
N ASN A 62 3.76 1.51 -10.54
CA ASN A 62 4.02 1.67 -9.12
C ASN A 62 5.52 1.55 -8.83
N LYS A 63 6.00 2.23 -7.79
CA LYS A 63 7.37 2.11 -7.31
C LYS A 63 7.39 1.68 -5.85
N ILE A 64 7.76 0.43 -5.62
CA ILE A 64 7.82 -0.17 -4.28
C ILE A 64 9.29 -0.27 -3.85
N PHE A 65 9.66 0.40 -2.76
CA PHE A 65 11.03 0.46 -2.27
C PHE A 65 11.34 -0.66 -1.29
N ALA A 66 12.62 -0.75 -0.93
CA ALA A 66 13.19 -1.88 -0.22
C ALA A 66 12.49 -2.20 1.12
N GLY A 67 12.31 -3.49 1.39
CA GLY A 67 11.79 -3.99 2.66
C GLY A 67 10.29 -3.73 2.90
N ALA A 68 9.55 -3.21 1.91
CA ALA A 68 8.09 -3.09 2.04
C ALA A 68 7.44 -4.50 2.10
N CYS A 69 6.43 -4.65 2.96
CA CYS A 69 5.68 -5.90 3.14
C CYS A 69 4.18 -5.64 2.88
N ILE A 70 3.63 -6.23 1.83
CA ILE A 70 2.27 -5.95 1.35
C ILE A 70 1.49 -7.27 1.24
N GLY A 71 0.25 -7.26 1.75
CA GLY A 71 -0.68 -8.38 1.67
C GLY A 71 -0.57 -9.41 2.81
N GLN A 72 0.32 -9.15 3.77
CA GLN A 72 0.44 -9.94 5.00
C GLN A 72 -0.88 -9.96 5.78
N GLU A 73 -1.08 -11.02 6.57
CA GLU A 73 -2.24 -11.18 7.46
C GLU A 73 -2.49 -9.94 8.33
N PRO A 74 -3.75 -9.54 8.55
CA PRO A 74 -4.06 -8.46 9.45
C PRO A 74 -3.61 -8.80 10.88
N GLN A 75 -3.22 -7.76 11.63
CA GLN A 75 -2.85 -7.90 13.04
C GLN A 75 -4.07 -8.03 13.98
N ASP A 76 -5.29 -8.00 13.43
CA ASP A 76 -6.52 -8.21 14.20
C ASP A 76 -6.58 -9.65 14.72
N LEU A 77 -6.66 -9.79 16.05
CA LEU A 77 -6.78 -11.08 16.75
C LEU A 77 -8.05 -11.86 16.38
N LYS A 78 -9.01 -11.26 15.67
CA LYS A 78 -10.21 -11.94 15.16
C LYS A 78 -9.96 -12.66 13.83
N TYR A 79 -8.87 -12.38 13.13
CA TYR A 79 -8.57 -13.01 11.85
C TYR A 79 -8.36 -14.52 11.99
N ARG A 80 -9.00 -15.30 11.11
CA ARG A 80 -8.98 -16.77 11.13
C ARG A 80 -8.56 -17.38 9.79
N GLY A 81 -7.76 -16.67 9.00
CA GLY A 81 -7.33 -17.15 7.68
C GLY A 81 -8.36 -16.90 6.57
N ALA A 82 -9.23 -15.91 6.73
CA ALA A 82 -10.25 -15.60 5.73
C ALA A 82 -9.61 -15.14 4.40
N PRO A 83 -10.18 -15.49 3.24
CA PRO A 83 -9.64 -15.09 1.96
C PRO A 83 -9.92 -13.60 1.69
N THR A 84 -8.92 -12.76 1.98
CA THR A 84 -8.99 -11.30 1.84
C THR A 84 -7.89 -10.76 0.94
N GLU A 85 -8.02 -9.52 0.47
CA GLU A 85 -7.12 -8.96 -0.53
C GLU A 85 -6.60 -7.54 -0.20
N VAL A 86 -5.50 -7.18 -0.85
CA VAL A 86 -5.01 -5.80 -0.99
C VAL A 86 -5.11 -5.40 -2.45
N VAL A 87 -5.70 -4.24 -2.72
CA VAL A 87 -5.80 -3.67 -4.07
C VAL A 87 -5.16 -2.29 -4.08
N ILE A 88 -4.13 -2.11 -4.91
CA ILE A 88 -3.40 -0.86 -5.08
C ILE A 88 -3.54 -0.42 -6.54
N GLY A 89 -3.90 0.84 -6.76
CA GLY A 89 -4.03 1.46 -8.07
C GLY A 89 -2.68 1.73 -8.75
N ASP A 90 -2.62 2.80 -9.53
CA ASP A 90 -1.52 3.13 -10.42
C ASP A 90 -0.61 4.24 -9.87
N GLN A 91 0.66 4.25 -10.29
CA GLN A 91 1.61 5.35 -10.06
C GLN A 91 1.86 5.71 -8.58
N ASN A 92 1.66 4.77 -7.66
CA ASN A 92 1.97 4.97 -6.26
C ASN A 92 3.47 4.85 -6.01
N THR A 93 3.99 5.67 -5.09
CA THR A 93 5.33 5.53 -4.54
C THR A 93 5.24 5.02 -3.11
N ILE A 94 5.60 3.77 -2.91
CA ILE A 94 5.58 3.09 -1.61
C ILE A 94 7.01 2.93 -1.14
N ARG A 95 7.38 3.71 -0.12
CA ARG A 95 8.76 3.83 0.35
C ARG A 95 9.18 2.68 1.26
N GLU A 96 10.41 2.78 1.75
CA GLU A 96 11.12 1.74 2.47
C GLU A 96 10.33 1.27 3.70
N CYS A 97 10.27 -0.04 3.92
CA CYS A 97 9.65 -0.64 5.11
C CYS A 97 8.18 -0.25 5.33
N VAL A 98 7.44 0.16 4.30
CA VAL A 98 5.99 0.34 4.39
C VAL A 98 5.32 -1.02 4.56
N THR A 99 4.31 -1.08 5.43
CA THR A 99 3.52 -2.30 5.66
C THR A 99 2.05 -2.05 5.33
N ILE A 100 1.43 -2.98 4.59
CA ILE A 100 0.03 -2.88 4.18
C ILE A 100 -0.62 -4.25 4.36
N ASN A 101 -1.56 -4.35 5.29
CA ASN A 101 -2.18 -5.62 5.64
C ASN A 101 -3.49 -5.81 4.90
N ARG A 102 -3.82 -7.07 4.56
CA ARG A 102 -5.07 -7.44 3.89
C ARG A 102 -6.29 -7.35 4.81
N GLY A 103 -7.47 -7.63 4.25
CA GLY A 103 -8.76 -7.64 4.97
C GLY A 103 -8.85 -8.66 6.11
N THR A 104 -9.94 -8.63 6.90
CA THR A 104 -10.14 -9.51 8.07
C THR A 104 -11.18 -10.60 7.81
N ASN A 105 -12.31 -10.25 7.19
CA ASN A 105 -13.39 -11.19 6.85
C ASN A 105 -13.44 -11.48 5.36
N GLU A 106 -14.08 -12.58 4.99
CA GLU A 106 -14.18 -13.01 3.59
C GLU A 106 -14.67 -11.89 2.66
N GLY A 107 -13.94 -11.66 1.57
CA GLY A 107 -14.26 -10.65 0.58
C GLY A 107 -13.89 -9.21 0.97
N GLU A 108 -13.35 -8.98 2.17
CA GLU A 108 -12.87 -7.66 2.57
C GLU A 108 -11.53 -7.30 1.93
N ILE A 109 -11.34 -5.99 1.73
CA ILE A 109 -10.28 -5.42 0.91
C ILE A 109 -9.65 -4.27 1.68
N THR A 110 -8.32 -4.21 1.70
CA THR A 110 -7.60 -2.95 1.93
C THR A 110 -7.32 -2.33 0.57
N ARG A 111 -7.78 -1.10 0.34
CA ARG A 111 -7.76 -0.43 -0.97
C ARG A 111 -6.96 0.86 -0.95
N ILE A 112 -6.12 1.04 -1.95
CA ILE A 112 -5.30 2.24 -2.17
C ILE A 112 -5.49 2.66 -3.62
N GLY A 113 -5.84 3.92 -3.85
CA GLY A 113 -6.02 4.49 -5.19
C GLY A 113 -4.69 4.77 -5.88
N ASP A 114 -4.64 5.89 -6.59
CA ASP A 114 -3.57 6.25 -7.52
C ASP A 114 -2.71 7.40 -7.01
N ARG A 115 -1.45 7.45 -7.49
CA ARG A 115 -0.53 8.59 -7.31
C ARG A 115 -0.27 8.98 -5.86
N ASN A 116 -0.40 8.03 -4.93
CA ASN A 116 -0.11 8.28 -3.53
C ASN A 116 1.39 8.17 -3.24
N LEU A 117 1.86 8.95 -2.28
CA LEU A 117 3.19 8.84 -1.69
C LEU A 117 3.05 8.34 -0.26
N LEU A 118 3.47 7.09 -0.01
CA LEU A 118 3.60 6.53 1.33
C LEU A 118 5.08 6.52 1.69
N MET A 119 5.51 7.44 2.57
CA MET A 119 6.91 7.53 3.00
C MET A 119 7.30 6.40 3.95
N ALA A 120 8.61 6.30 4.22
CA ALA A 120 9.16 5.13 4.88
C ALA A 120 8.52 4.88 6.26
N TYR A 121 8.36 3.60 6.59
CA TYR A 121 7.75 3.11 7.84
C TYR A 121 6.27 3.46 8.04
N CYS A 122 5.54 3.86 6.99
CA CYS A 122 4.08 3.92 7.09
C CYS A 122 3.49 2.51 7.29
N HIS A 123 2.43 2.43 8.08
CA HIS A 123 1.62 1.23 8.25
C HIS A 123 0.18 1.52 7.86
N LEU A 124 -0.40 0.63 7.06
CA LEU A 124 -1.84 0.57 6.80
C LEU A 124 -2.41 -0.71 7.38
N GLY A 125 -3.29 -0.52 8.37
CA GLY A 125 -4.11 -1.57 8.94
C GLY A 125 -5.10 -2.16 7.95
N HIS A 126 -5.84 -3.13 8.43
CA HIS A 126 -6.80 -3.91 7.66
C HIS A 126 -8.04 -3.07 7.28
N GLN A 127 -8.59 -3.28 6.08
CA GLN A 127 -9.77 -2.55 5.58
C GLN A 127 -9.60 -1.03 5.48
N CYS A 128 -8.36 -0.53 5.33
CA CYS A 128 -8.18 0.89 5.03
C CYS A 128 -8.59 1.19 3.58
N GLU A 129 -9.11 2.40 3.37
CA GLU A 129 -9.44 2.93 2.05
C GLU A 129 -8.71 4.27 1.84
N LEU A 130 -7.68 4.26 1.01
CA LEU A 130 -6.98 5.46 0.56
C LEU A 130 -7.44 5.80 -0.85
N ALA A 131 -7.85 7.04 -1.07
CA ALA A 131 -8.16 7.58 -2.38
C ALA A 131 -6.87 7.95 -3.16
N ASN A 132 -6.82 9.11 -3.82
CA ASN A 132 -5.74 9.45 -4.76
C ASN A 132 -4.95 10.69 -4.34
N ASP A 133 -3.74 10.82 -4.87
CA ASP A 133 -2.87 11.98 -4.69
C ASP A 133 -2.58 12.31 -3.21
N ILE A 134 -2.64 11.32 -2.31
CA ILE A 134 -2.38 11.45 -0.87
C ILE A 134 -0.88 11.47 -0.61
N ILE A 135 -0.46 12.31 0.35
CA ILE A 135 0.91 12.31 0.86
C ILE A 135 0.89 11.88 2.33
N MET A 136 1.53 10.77 2.62
CA MET A 136 1.78 10.27 3.96
C MET A 136 3.28 10.36 4.24
N SER A 137 3.66 11.24 5.16
CA SER A 137 5.03 11.41 5.63
C SER A 137 5.54 10.20 6.44
N ASN A 138 6.82 10.20 6.83
CA ASN A 138 7.43 9.05 7.49
C ASN A 138 6.67 8.58 8.74
N ALA A 139 6.67 7.26 8.97
CA ALA A 139 6.23 6.62 10.21
C ALA A 139 4.78 6.92 10.64
N ILE A 140 3.86 7.09 9.70
CA ILE A 140 2.42 7.18 10.01
C ILE A 140 1.85 5.80 10.28
N GLN A 141 1.16 5.65 11.41
CA GLN A 141 0.50 4.40 11.80
C GLN A 141 -1.02 4.52 11.64
N VAL A 142 -1.57 3.86 10.63
CA VAL A 142 -3.02 3.87 10.34
C VAL A 142 -3.65 2.58 10.85
N ALA A 143 -4.56 2.67 11.81
CA ALA A 143 -5.30 1.52 12.32
C ALA A 143 -6.38 1.02 11.32
N GLY A 144 -7.08 -0.05 11.68
CA GLY A 144 -8.07 -0.66 10.78
C GLY A 144 -9.26 0.24 10.44
N HIS A 145 -9.86 0.01 9.27
CA HIS A 145 -11.07 0.69 8.78
C HIS A 145 -10.97 2.21 8.60
N VAL A 146 -9.76 2.75 8.46
CA VAL A 146 -9.56 4.18 8.22
C VAL A 146 -9.84 4.52 6.76
N VAL A 147 -10.51 5.65 6.52
CA VAL A 147 -10.71 6.22 5.19
C VAL A 147 -9.90 7.51 5.07
N ILE A 148 -9.16 7.67 3.97
CA ILE A 148 -8.41 8.89 3.64
C ILE A 148 -8.79 9.30 2.22
N GLU A 149 -9.42 10.46 2.08
CA GLU A 149 -9.89 10.99 0.80
C GLU A 149 -8.78 11.72 0.01
N ASP A 150 -9.12 12.11 -1.21
CA ASP A 150 -8.17 12.65 -2.19
C ASP A 150 -7.34 13.82 -1.64
N ARG A 151 -6.05 13.83 -2.00
CA ARG A 151 -5.13 14.95 -1.75
C ARG A 151 -4.95 15.33 -0.28
N ALA A 152 -5.33 14.46 0.65
CA ALA A 152 -5.00 14.66 2.05
C ALA A 152 -3.47 14.63 2.25
N VAL A 153 -2.97 15.45 3.17
CA VAL A 153 -1.55 15.48 3.55
C VAL A 153 -1.43 15.17 5.03
N ILE A 154 -0.71 14.09 5.32
CA ILE A 154 -0.52 13.58 6.68
C ILE A 154 0.94 13.77 7.08
N GLY A 155 1.15 14.53 8.15
CA GLY A 155 2.45 14.80 8.75
C GLY A 155 3.09 13.55 9.35
N GLY A 156 4.40 13.61 9.60
CA GLY A 156 5.17 12.43 10.02
C GLY A 156 4.98 12.05 11.48
N CYS A 157 5.32 10.80 11.79
CA CYS A 157 5.44 10.25 13.14
C CYS A 157 4.14 10.33 13.95
N LEU A 158 3.02 9.91 13.35
CA LEU A 158 1.69 10.13 13.92
C LEU A 158 0.81 8.87 13.86
N GLY A 159 -0.28 8.86 14.63
CA GLY A 159 -1.22 7.73 14.68
C GLY A 159 -2.64 8.13 14.32
N ILE A 160 -3.31 7.31 13.51
CA ILE A 160 -4.73 7.44 13.16
C ILE A 160 -5.49 6.25 13.76
N HIS A 161 -6.43 6.54 14.66
CA HIS A 161 -7.24 5.53 15.32
C HIS A 161 -8.20 4.84 14.36
N GLN A 162 -8.62 3.61 14.70
CA GLN A 162 -9.51 2.82 13.86
C GLN A 162 -10.84 3.55 13.58
N PHE A 163 -11.40 3.34 12.40
CA PHE A 163 -12.65 3.92 11.90
C PHE A 163 -12.65 5.44 11.65
N VAL A 164 -11.51 6.11 11.80
CA VAL A 164 -11.41 7.54 11.49
C VAL A 164 -11.52 7.79 9.99
N HIS A 165 -12.19 8.87 9.62
CA HIS A 165 -12.25 9.40 8.27
C HIS A 165 -11.48 10.73 8.15
N ILE A 166 -10.48 10.78 7.28
CA ILE A 166 -9.75 11.99 6.90
C ILE A 166 -10.27 12.51 5.56
N GLY A 167 -10.89 13.69 5.59
CA GLY A 167 -11.53 14.29 4.43
C GLY A 167 -10.57 14.86 3.39
N ARG A 168 -11.12 15.09 2.19
CA ARG A 168 -10.39 15.56 1.02
C ARG A 168 -9.66 16.86 1.28
N MET A 169 -8.41 16.95 0.82
CA MET A 169 -7.52 18.10 1.03
C MET A 169 -7.35 18.52 2.50
N ALA A 170 -7.66 17.65 3.46
CA ALA A 170 -7.31 17.90 4.85
C ALA A 170 -5.80 17.83 5.04
N MET A 171 -5.29 18.57 6.02
CA MET A 171 -3.90 18.51 6.45
C MET A 171 -3.82 18.15 7.92
N VAL A 172 -3.09 17.08 8.23
CA VAL A 172 -2.81 16.66 9.60
C VAL A 172 -1.35 17.00 9.91
N GLY A 173 -1.11 17.78 10.96
CA GLY A 173 0.22 18.15 11.44
C GLY A 173 1.04 16.93 11.88
N GLY A 174 2.37 17.05 11.88
CA GLY A 174 3.24 15.98 12.39
C GLY A 174 2.97 15.69 13.86
N MET A 175 3.32 14.48 14.30
CA MET A 175 3.18 14.03 15.71
C MET A 175 1.75 14.10 16.28
N THR A 176 0.73 14.25 15.44
CA THR A 176 -0.67 14.39 15.86
C THR A 176 -1.31 13.05 16.22
N ARG A 177 -2.13 13.01 17.26
CA ARG A 177 -3.01 11.86 17.55
C ARG A 177 -4.38 12.11 16.95
N VAL A 178 -4.74 11.40 15.88
CA VAL A 178 -6.07 11.51 15.27
C VAL A 178 -6.99 10.40 15.79
N ASP A 179 -7.97 10.75 16.60
CA ASP A 179 -8.98 9.81 17.13
C ASP A 179 -10.43 10.18 16.80
N ARG A 180 -10.62 11.21 15.97
CA ARG A 180 -11.89 11.66 15.40
C ARG A 180 -11.72 12.04 13.94
N ASP A 181 -12.82 12.04 13.22
CA ASP A 181 -12.85 12.42 11.81
C ASP A 181 -12.32 13.84 11.61
N VAL A 182 -11.59 14.03 10.52
CA VAL A 182 -11.06 15.32 10.08
C VAL A 182 -11.87 15.78 8.88
N PRO A 183 -12.63 16.88 8.98
CA PRO A 183 -13.43 17.35 7.85
C PRO A 183 -12.56 17.75 6.64
N PRO A 184 -13.11 17.69 5.41
CA PRO A 184 -12.41 18.15 4.21
C PRO A 184 -11.93 19.60 4.34
N PHE A 185 -10.77 19.90 3.75
CA PHE A 185 -10.14 21.22 3.73
C PHE A 185 -9.73 21.80 5.10
N CYS A 186 -9.82 21.02 6.17
CA CYS A 186 -9.38 21.45 7.49
C CYS A 186 -7.89 21.17 7.72
N LEU A 187 -7.27 21.99 8.57
CA LEU A 187 -5.98 21.72 9.17
C LEU A 187 -6.20 21.31 10.63
N VAL A 188 -5.60 20.19 11.04
CA VAL A 188 -5.61 19.71 12.43
C VAL A 188 -4.19 19.42 12.89
N GLU A 189 -3.91 19.67 14.17
CA GLU A 189 -2.63 19.38 14.83
C GLU A 189 -2.92 19.13 16.32
N GLY A 190 -2.17 18.21 16.96
CA GLY A 190 -2.25 17.98 18.41
C GLY A 190 -1.92 16.58 18.88
#